data_AF-A0A960KV01-F1
#
_entry.id   AF-A0A960KV01-F1
#
_cell.length_a   1.000
_cell.length_b   1.000
_cell.length_c   1.000
_cell.angle_alpha   90.00
_cell.angle_beta   90.00
_cell.angle_gamma   90.00
#
_symmetry.space_group_name_H-M   'P 1'
#
loop_
_entity.id
_entity.type
_entity.pdbx_description
1 polymer ?
#
loop_
_entity_poly.entity_id
_entity_poly.type
_entity_poly.pdbx_seq_one_letter_code
_entity_poly.pdbx_strand_id
1 'polypeptide(L)'
;QEGISCYDCHGGDAKSDDKEKAHGKAMMPNATASAVNFENVPKTCGSCHDDQLMAYKQSNHFEHLKRENMEKRGPNCVTCHGSLNSKRLNVNTFAEVCEQCHTTKSENHPEIPEKATALLNDYNTINGFRRFIRRRGNAVEMAPYLQNLDQDILKLSTTWHYFDLEKIEEQTQKLLVSTKEKRDALLKKN
;
A
#
# COMPACT_ATOMS: atom_id res chain seq x y z
N GLN A 1 8.99 -19.21 6.49
CA GLN A 1 8.13 -18.41 5.60
C GLN A 1 8.15 -19.14 4.28
N GLU A 2 7.05 -19.77 3.88
CA GLU A 2 6.96 -20.36 2.54
C GLU A 2 7.09 -19.20 1.54
N GLY A 3 8.01 -19.35 0.59
CA GLY A 3 8.33 -18.31 -0.38
C GLY A 3 7.28 -18.28 -1.49
N ILE A 4 6.91 -17.08 -1.93
CA ILE A 4 6.09 -16.89 -3.13
C ILE A 4 6.88 -17.42 -4.33
N SER A 5 6.27 -18.30 -5.11
CA SER A 5 6.80 -18.91 -6.33
C SER A 5 6.21 -18.24 -7.58
N CYS A 6 6.85 -18.42 -8.74
CA CYS A 6 6.41 -17.78 -9.99
C CYS A 6 4.95 -18.10 -10.34
N TYR A 7 4.51 -19.32 -10.08
CA TYR A 7 3.16 -19.79 -10.40
C TYR A 7 2.07 -19.20 -9.50
N ASP A 8 2.41 -18.67 -8.32
CA ASP A 8 1.45 -18.01 -7.43
C ASP A 8 0.87 -16.74 -8.07
N CYS A 9 1.61 -16.12 -8.99
CA CYS A 9 1.18 -14.93 -9.72
C CYS A 9 0.95 -15.20 -11.22
N HIS A 10 1.83 -15.96 -11.88
CA HIS A 10 1.75 -16.18 -13.34
C HIS A 10 0.85 -17.39 -13.71
N GLY A 11 0.47 -18.21 -12.73
CA GLY A 11 -0.25 -19.46 -12.94
C GLY A 11 0.66 -20.62 -13.34
N GLY A 12 0.04 -21.75 -13.64
CA GLY A 12 0.72 -23.04 -13.78
C GLY A 12 0.64 -23.87 -12.50
N ASP A 13 0.85 -25.17 -12.63
CA ASP A 13 0.87 -26.11 -11.52
C ASP A 13 2.18 -26.89 -11.53
N ALA A 14 3.10 -26.51 -10.64
CA ALA A 14 4.42 -27.14 -10.54
C ALA A 14 4.36 -28.63 -10.15
N LYS A 15 3.19 -29.14 -9.72
CA LYS A 15 2.99 -30.55 -9.35
C LYS A 15 2.34 -31.37 -10.47
N SER A 16 2.00 -30.75 -11.60
CA SER A 16 1.33 -31.42 -12.71
C SER A 16 2.33 -31.93 -13.73
N ASP A 17 2.20 -33.20 -14.12
CA ASP A 17 2.95 -33.80 -15.24
C ASP A 17 2.32 -33.45 -16.61
N ASP A 18 1.09 -32.96 -16.62
CA ASP A 18 0.44 -32.46 -17.84
C ASP A 18 1.06 -31.13 -18.27
N LYS A 19 1.57 -31.08 -19.50
CA LYS A 19 2.29 -29.92 -20.05
C LYS A 19 1.47 -28.63 -20.02
N GLU A 20 0.18 -28.69 -20.30
CA GLU A 20 -0.66 -27.49 -20.35
C GLU A 20 -0.97 -26.96 -18.96
N LYS A 21 -1.25 -27.85 -18.00
CA LYS A 21 -1.46 -27.49 -16.60
C LYS A 21 -0.17 -27.01 -15.94
N ALA A 22 0.97 -27.63 -16.24
CA ALA A 22 2.28 -27.26 -15.69
C ALA A 22 2.70 -25.84 -16.10
N HIS A 23 2.61 -25.52 -17.39
CA HIS A 23 2.97 -24.19 -17.89
C HIS A 23 1.85 -23.15 -17.72
N GLY A 24 0.60 -23.57 -17.49
CA GLY A 24 -0.55 -22.66 -17.49
C GLY A 24 -0.85 -22.08 -18.87
N LYS A 25 -2.04 -21.49 -19.03
CA LYS A 25 -2.52 -21.02 -20.35
C LYS A 25 -2.08 -19.60 -20.73
N ALA A 26 -1.69 -18.76 -19.76
CA ALA A 26 -1.47 -17.33 -19.99
C ALA A 26 -0.45 -16.74 -19.01
N MET A 27 0.83 -17.14 -19.10
CA MET A 27 1.88 -16.61 -18.22
C MET A 27 2.33 -15.18 -18.57
N MET A 28 2.08 -14.74 -19.80
CA MET A 28 2.56 -13.45 -20.31
C MET A 28 1.58 -12.31 -19.99
N PRO A 29 2.06 -11.13 -19.57
CA PRO A 29 1.19 -10.02 -19.17
C PRO A 29 0.36 -9.42 -20.32
N ASN A 30 0.75 -9.66 -21.58
CA ASN A 30 -0.01 -9.21 -22.75
C ASN A 30 -1.28 -10.06 -23.00
N ALA A 31 -1.36 -11.27 -22.46
CA ALA A 31 -2.55 -12.11 -22.60
C ALA A 31 -3.63 -11.65 -21.63
N THR A 32 -4.84 -11.34 -22.12
CA THR A 32 -5.97 -10.89 -21.30
C THR A 32 -6.34 -11.88 -20.19
N ALA A 33 -6.15 -13.18 -20.44
CA ALA A 33 -6.39 -14.24 -19.46
C ALA A 33 -5.29 -14.38 -18.39
N SER A 34 -4.17 -13.64 -18.52
CA SER A 34 -3.06 -13.73 -17.59
C SER A 34 -3.41 -13.08 -16.26
N ALA A 35 -3.10 -13.76 -15.15
CA ALA A 35 -3.21 -13.19 -13.81
C ALA A 35 -2.29 -11.95 -13.62
N VAL A 36 -1.20 -11.84 -14.39
CA VAL A 36 -0.33 -10.66 -14.38
C VAL A 36 -0.62 -9.66 -15.51
N ASN A 37 -1.74 -9.82 -16.23
CA ASN A 37 -2.21 -8.77 -17.13
C ASN A 37 -2.49 -7.49 -16.33
N PHE A 38 -2.19 -6.33 -16.93
CA PHE A 38 -2.27 -5.03 -16.27
C PHE A 38 -3.59 -4.80 -15.51
N GLU A 39 -4.72 -5.22 -16.06
CA GLU A 39 -6.05 -5.05 -15.45
C GLU A 39 -6.41 -6.12 -14.40
N ASN A 40 -5.69 -7.24 -14.42
CA ASN A 40 -5.85 -8.38 -13.52
C ASN A 40 -4.90 -8.31 -12.30
N VAL A 41 -3.81 -7.54 -12.38
CA VAL A 41 -2.85 -7.34 -11.28
C VAL A 41 -3.53 -7.07 -9.93
N PRO A 42 -4.53 -6.18 -9.81
CA PRO A 42 -5.20 -5.96 -8.52
C PRO A 42 -5.84 -7.22 -7.95
N LYS A 43 -6.46 -8.04 -8.81
CA LYS A 43 -7.07 -9.31 -8.39
C LYS A 43 -6.00 -10.30 -7.90
N THR A 44 -4.86 -10.34 -8.58
CA THR A 44 -3.74 -11.22 -8.21
C THR A 44 -3.13 -10.83 -6.87
N CYS A 45 -2.85 -9.54 -6.66
CA CYS A 45 -2.37 -9.04 -5.37
C CYS A 45 -3.40 -9.25 -4.24
N GLY A 46 -4.69 -9.05 -4.53
CA GLY A 46 -5.77 -9.20 -3.57
C GLY A 46 -6.08 -10.64 -3.15
N SER A 47 -5.48 -11.65 -3.78
CA SER A 47 -5.55 -13.04 -3.28
C SER A 47 -4.95 -13.19 -1.88
N CYS A 48 -3.97 -12.33 -1.53
CA CYS A 48 -3.37 -12.24 -0.21
C CYS A 48 -3.62 -10.88 0.47
N HIS A 49 -3.86 -9.81 -0.28
CA HIS A 49 -4.06 -8.44 0.20
C HIS A 49 -5.50 -7.95 -0.03
N ASP A 50 -6.48 -8.71 0.46
CA ASP A 50 -7.91 -8.48 0.17
C ASP A 50 -8.38 -7.11 0.67
N ASP A 51 -8.02 -6.73 1.89
CA ASP A 51 -8.38 -5.42 2.46
C ASP A 51 -7.87 -4.25 1.58
N GLN A 52 -6.63 -4.34 1.10
CA GLN A 52 -6.05 -3.32 0.23
C GLN A 52 -6.70 -3.33 -1.16
N LEU A 53 -7.06 -4.49 -1.69
CA LEU A 53 -7.83 -4.60 -2.94
C LEU A 53 -9.21 -3.94 -2.79
N MET A 54 -9.90 -4.20 -1.68
CA MET A 54 -11.23 -3.66 -1.43
C MET A 54 -11.21 -2.14 -1.25
N ALA A 55 -10.19 -1.60 -0.57
CA ALA A 55 -9.94 -0.16 -0.50
C ALA A 55 -9.64 0.43 -1.89
N TYR A 56 -8.72 -0.19 -2.64
CA TYR A 56 -8.30 0.27 -3.95
C TYR A 56 -9.45 0.32 -4.97
N LYS A 57 -10.34 -0.68 -4.96
CA LYS A 57 -11.52 -0.72 -5.81
C LYS A 57 -12.47 0.47 -5.65
N GLN A 58 -12.39 1.18 -4.52
CA GLN A 58 -13.21 2.36 -4.22
C GLN A 58 -12.54 3.67 -4.69
N SER A 59 -11.35 3.59 -5.28
CA SER A 59 -10.60 4.78 -5.70
C SER A 59 -10.86 5.15 -7.17
N ASN A 60 -10.71 6.44 -7.47
CA ASN A 60 -10.70 6.95 -8.84
C ASN A 60 -9.62 6.26 -9.71
N HIS A 61 -8.49 5.86 -9.11
CA HIS A 61 -7.44 5.11 -9.82
C HIS A 61 -7.97 3.77 -10.37
N PHE A 62 -8.77 3.03 -9.60
CA PHE A 62 -9.35 1.78 -10.08
C PHE A 62 -10.42 2.02 -11.15
N GLU A 63 -11.23 3.07 -11.02
CA GLU A 63 -12.19 3.44 -12.07
C GLU A 63 -11.49 3.74 -13.40
N HIS A 64 -10.35 4.46 -13.36
CA HIS A 64 -9.55 4.77 -14.54
C HIS A 64 -8.76 3.55 -15.05
N LEU A 65 -8.38 2.60 -14.18
CA LEU A 65 -7.73 1.36 -14.59
C LEU A 65 -8.61 0.55 -15.56
N LYS A 66 -9.93 0.60 -15.38
CA LYS A 66 -10.91 -0.13 -16.20
C LYS A 66 -11.29 0.57 -17.52
N ARG A 67 -10.70 1.73 -17.82
CA ARG A 67 -10.97 2.45 -19.07
C ARG A 67 -10.16 1.87 -20.23
N GLU A 68 -10.77 1.86 -21.41
CA GLU A 68 -10.14 1.38 -22.65
C GLU A 68 -9.03 2.32 -23.14
N ASN A 69 -9.12 3.62 -22.84
CA ASN A 69 -8.09 4.58 -23.23
C ASN A 69 -6.81 4.39 -22.42
N MET A 70 -5.80 3.81 -23.08
CA MET A 70 -4.50 3.49 -22.50
C MET A 70 -3.69 4.73 -22.11
N GLU A 71 -3.91 5.88 -22.75
CA GLU A 71 -3.23 7.14 -22.41
C GLU A 71 -3.75 7.77 -21.11
N LYS A 72 -4.98 7.43 -20.70
CA LYS A 72 -5.64 7.91 -19.48
C LYS A 72 -5.91 6.80 -18.48
N ARG A 73 -5.20 5.67 -18.62
CA ARG A 73 -5.41 4.49 -17.81
C ARG A 73 -4.88 4.71 -16.41
N GLY A 74 -5.68 4.36 -15.42
CA GLY A 74 -5.30 4.45 -14.01
C GLY A 74 -4.16 3.49 -13.65
N PRO A 75 -3.36 3.82 -12.62
CA PRO A 75 -2.27 2.97 -12.15
C PRO A 75 -2.83 1.69 -11.50
N ASN A 76 -2.07 0.59 -11.54
CA ASN A 76 -2.37 -0.61 -10.74
C ASN A 76 -1.36 -0.77 -9.59
N CYS A 77 -1.41 -1.87 -8.85
CA CYS A 77 -0.56 -2.12 -7.69
C CYS A 77 0.95 -2.01 -8.02
N VAL A 78 1.38 -2.57 -9.15
CA VAL A 78 2.81 -2.61 -9.52
C VAL A 78 3.29 -1.29 -10.14
N THR A 79 2.39 -0.40 -10.56
CA THR A 79 2.77 0.97 -10.98
C THR A 79 3.50 1.71 -9.86
N CYS A 80 3.02 1.56 -8.62
CA CYS A 80 3.62 2.20 -7.45
C CYS A 80 4.62 1.28 -6.75
N HIS A 81 4.21 0.05 -6.43
CA HIS A 81 4.99 -0.87 -5.60
C HIS A 81 6.04 -1.70 -6.36
N GLY A 82 6.08 -1.56 -7.69
CA GLY A 82 6.89 -2.42 -8.55
C GLY A 82 6.41 -3.87 -8.56
N SER A 83 6.92 -4.63 -9.53
CA SER A 83 6.68 -6.07 -9.60
C SER A 83 7.25 -6.80 -8.38
N LEU A 84 6.60 -7.88 -7.96
CA LEU A 84 6.95 -8.65 -6.76
C LEU A 84 7.01 -7.81 -5.47
N ASN A 85 6.28 -6.67 -5.44
CA ASN A 85 6.32 -5.69 -4.34
C ASN A 85 7.76 -5.30 -3.95
N SER A 86 8.65 -5.27 -4.95
CA SER A 86 10.08 -5.01 -4.78
C SER A 86 10.37 -3.59 -4.30
N LYS A 87 9.43 -2.66 -4.48
CA LYS A 87 9.57 -1.27 -4.01
C LYS A 87 8.77 -1.08 -2.73
N ARG A 88 9.49 -0.95 -1.61
CA ARG A 88 8.94 -0.22 -0.47
C ARG A 88 8.97 1.26 -0.79
N LEU A 89 7.79 1.84 -0.90
CA LEU A 89 7.63 3.28 -1.04
C LEU A 89 8.23 3.96 0.19
N ASN A 90 9.14 4.90 -0.04
CA ASN A 90 9.78 5.68 1.00
C ASN A 90 9.60 7.17 0.69
N VAL A 91 9.67 8.01 1.71
CA VAL A 91 9.37 9.46 1.59
C VAL A 91 10.22 10.20 0.56
N ASN A 92 11.41 9.70 0.22
CA ASN A 92 12.29 10.36 -0.74
C ASN A 92 11.92 10.04 -2.19
N THR A 93 11.30 8.88 -2.45
CA THR A 93 10.96 8.42 -3.80
C THR A 93 9.45 8.31 -4.02
N PHE A 94 8.64 8.74 -3.06
CA PHE A 94 7.18 8.56 -3.12
C PHE A 94 6.54 9.53 -4.10
N ALA A 95 6.97 10.81 -4.09
CA ALA A 95 6.48 11.82 -5.02
C ALA A 95 6.67 11.40 -6.49
N GLU A 96 7.82 10.83 -6.84
CA GLU A 96 8.16 10.37 -8.19
C GLU A 96 7.13 9.41 -8.78
N VAL A 97 6.51 8.59 -7.93
CA VAL A 97 5.47 7.64 -8.37
C VAL A 97 4.20 8.38 -8.75
N CYS A 98 3.77 9.33 -7.93
CA CYS A 98 2.58 10.13 -8.16
C CYS A 98 2.78 11.07 -9.36
N GLU A 99 3.97 11.65 -9.51
CA GLU A 99 4.37 12.55 -10.59
C GLU A 99 4.40 11.88 -11.98
N GLN A 100 4.27 10.56 -12.08
CA GLN A 100 4.03 9.92 -13.38
C GLN A 100 2.71 10.36 -14.02
N CYS A 101 1.72 10.73 -13.20
CA CYS A 101 0.39 11.13 -13.65
C CYS A 101 -0.10 12.45 -13.05
N HIS A 102 0.41 12.88 -11.90
CA HIS A 102 0.02 14.10 -11.21
C HIS A 102 1.06 15.20 -11.44
N THR A 103 1.04 15.79 -12.64
CA THR A 103 1.96 16.85 -13.04
C THR A 103 1.22 18.11 -13.44
N THR A 104 1.94 19.24 -13.42
CA THR A 104 1.44 20.51 -13.97
C THR A 104 1.08 20.37 -15.44
N LYS A 105 1.86 19.62 -16.22
CA LYS A 105 1.61 19.36 -17.65
C LYS A 105 0.33 18.58 -17.90
N SER A 106 0.02 17.62 -17.03
CA SER A 106 -1.22 16.82 -17.14
C SER A 106 -2.45 17.52 -16.58
N GLU A 107 -2.28 18.63 -15.86
CA GLU A 107 -3.33 19.35 -15.10
C GLU A 107 -4.10 18.46 -14.09
N ASN A 108 -3.64 17.24 -13.87
CA ASN A 108 -4.25 16.26 -12.99
C ASN A 108 -3.72 16.45 -11.57
N HIS A 109 -4.29 17.39 -10.82
CA HIS A 109 -4.01 17.58 -9.40
C HIS A 109 -2.51 17.56 -9.03
N PRO A 110 -1.71 18.52 -9.55
CA PRO A 110 -0.26 18.55 -9.33
C PRO A 110 0.17 18.73 -7.87
N GLU A 111 -0.75 19.09 -6.96
CA GLU A 111 -0.55 19.21 -5.52
C GLU A 111 -0.47 17.85 -4.79
N ILE A 112 -0.97 16.78 -5.41
CA ILE A 112 -1.10 15.45 -4.78
C ILE A 112 0.24 14.82 -4.36
N PRO A 113 1.32 14.84 -5.18
CA PRO A 113 2.60 14.26 -4.80
C PRO A 113 3.17 14.85 -3.51
N GLU A 114 3.09 16.18 -3.35
CA GLU A 114 3.57 16.88 -2.16
C GLU A 114 2.72 16.51 -0.93
N LYS A 115 1.38 16.66 -1.04
CA LYS A 115 0.46 16.35 0.06
C LYS A 115 0.60 14.89 0.52
N ALA A 116 0.64 13.95 -0.41
CA ALA A 116 0.78 12.54 -0.10
C ALA A 116 2.14 12.23 0.53
N THR A 117 3.22 12.89 0.10
CA THR A 117 4.56 12.72 0.71
C THR A 117 4.60 13.21 2.16
N ALA A 118 3.97 14.36 2.44
CA ALA A 118 3.86 14.87 3.80
C ALA A 118 3.10 13.89 4.72
N LEU A 119 1.97 13.35 4.24
CA LEU A 119 1.20 12.35 4.98
C LEU A 119 1.99 11.06 5.23
N LEU A 120 2.79 10.59 4.26
CA LEU A 120 3.63 9.41 4.42
C LEU A 120 4.73 9.65 5.47
N ASN A 121 5.27 10.87 5.53
CA ASN A 121 6.23 11.27 6.55
C ASN A 121 5.61 11.26 7.95
N ASP A 122 4.38 11.74 8.10
CA ASP A 122 3.64 11.68 9.36
C ASP A 122 3.34 10.23 9.78
N TYR A 123 2.94 9.38 8.83
CA TYR A 123 2.79 7.94 9.05
C TYR A 123 4.09 7.28 9.56
N ASN A 124 5.23 7.65 8.99
CA ASN A 124 6.54 7.18 9.46
C ASN A 124 6.89 7.72 10.86
N THR A 125 6.48 8.94 11.17
CA THR A 125 6.65 9.55 12.49
C THR A 125 5.84 8.80 13.56
N ILE A 126 4.58 8.45 13.27
CA ILE A 126 3.74 7.59 14.14
C ILE A 126 4.47 6.28 14.45
N ASN A 127 5.01 5.63 13.41
CA ASN A 127 5.79 4.39 13.57
C ASN A 127 7.07 4.59 14.38
N GLY A 128 7.71 5.77 14.26
CA GLY A 128 8.84 6.18 15.10
C GLY A 128 8.47 6.28 16.57
N PHE A 129 7.38 6.98 16.89
CA PHE A 129 6.88 7.12 18.27
C PHE A 129 6.42 5.78 18.84
N ARG A 130 5.73 4.95 18.05
CA ARG A 130 5.40 3.57 18.43
C ARG A 130 6.63 2.79 18.86
N ARG A 131 7.71 2.80 18.06
CA ARG A 131 8.97 2.11 18.38
C ARG A 131 9.60 2.66 19.65
N PHE A 132 9.57 3.97 19.84
CA PHE A 132 10.06 4.63 21.05
C PHE A 132 9.27 4.18 22.29
N ILE A 133 7.94 4.26 22.25
CA ILE A 133 7.04 3.88 23.35
C ILE A 133 7.26 2.41 23.73
N ARG A 134 7.34 1.51 22.73
CA ARG A 134 7.64 0.09 22.96
C ARG A 134 8.99 -0.15 23.63
N ARG A 135 10.00 0.68 23.33
CA ARG A 135 11.36 0.52 23.88
C ARG A 135 11.54 1.16 25.26
N ARG A 136 10.86 2.29 25.51
CA ARG A 136 11.07 3.13 26.71
C ARG A 136 9.98 2.96 27.76
N GLY A 137 8.78 2.55 27.38
CA GLY A 137 7.69 2.33 28.32
C GLY A 137 7.80 0.98 29.02
N ASN A 138 7.16 0.87 30.19
CA ASN A 138 7.01 -0.41 30.87
C ASN A 138 6.15 -1.35 30.01
N ALA A 139 6.63 -2.58 29.77
CA ALA A 139 6.01 -3.51 28.85
C ALA A 139 4.56 -3.88 29.23
N VAL A 140 4.29 -4.06 30.53
CA VAL A 140 2.96 -4.44 31.03
C VAL A 140 2.01 -3.26 30.92
N GLU A 141 2.44 -2.07 31.34
CA GLU A 141 1.61 -0.86 31.27
C GLU A 141 1.28 -0.45 29.83
N MET A 142 2.24 -0.60 28.91
CA MET A 142 2.08 -0.16 27.52
C MET A 142 1.38 -1.18 26.62
N ALA A 143 1.26 -2.45 27.04
CA ALA A 143 0.69 -3.50 26.19
C ALA A 143 -0.71 -3.16 25.62
N PRO A 144 -1.70 -2.68 26.41
CA PRO A 144 -3.02 -2.35 25.88
C PRO A 144 -2.98 -1.19 24.88
N TYR A 145 -2.17 -0.17 25.17
CA TYR A 145 -2.01 0.98 24.29
C TYR A 145 -1.37 0.58 22.95
N LEU A 146 -0.31 -0.21 23.00
CA LEU A 146 0.39 -0.67 21.80
C LEU A 146 -0.48 -1.61 20.97
N GLN A 147 -1.29 -2.47 21.60
CA GLN A 147 -2.22 -3.33 20.88
C GLN A 147 -3.25 -2.52 20.08
N ASN A 148 -3.85 -1.49 20.69
CA ASN A 148 -4.80 -0.62 20.00
C ASN A 148 -4.12 0.19 18.89
N LEU A 149 -2.94 0.76 19.19
CA LEU A 149 -2.15 1.50 18.21
C LEU A 149 -1.77 0.62 17.00
N ASP A 150 -1.45 -0.65 17.21
CA ASP A 150 -1.14 -1.60 16.14
C ASP A 150 -2.33 -1.81 15.22
N GLN A 151 -3.53 -1.98 15.79
CA GLN A 151 -4.77 -2.09 15.02
C GLN A 151 -5.08 -0.82 14.23
N ASP A 152 -4.88 0.35 14.84
CA ASP A 152 -5.15 1.62 14.17
C ASP A 152 -4.13 1.92 13.06
N ILE A 153 -2.86 1.54 13.23
CA ILE A 153 -1.85 1.62 12.17
C ILE A 153 -2.19 0.68 11.01
N LEU A 154 -2.65 -0.54 11.28
CA LEU A 154 -3.10 -1.48 10.24
C LEU A 154 -4.31 -0.92 9.47
N LYS A 155 -5.28 -0.34 10.17
CA LYS A 155 -6.42 0.35 9.54
C LYS A 155 -5.97 1.53 8.70
N LEU A 156 -5.10 2.39 9.21
CA LEU A 156 -4.56 3.53 8.47
C LEU A 156 -3.82 3.07 7.21
N SER A 157 -3.01 2.01 7.30
CA SER A 157 -2.34 1.40 6.14
C SER A 157 -3.33 0.94 5.06
N THR A 158 -4.53 0.51 5.44
CA THR A 158 -5.61 0.16 4.49
C THR A 158 -6.31 1.41 3.96
N THR A 159 -6.55 2.43 4.80
CA THR A 159 -7.08 3.74 4.40
C THR A 159 -6.23 4.39 3.30
N TRP A 160 -4.90 4.24 3.35
CA TRP A 160 -3.98 4.70 2.30
C TRP A 160 -4.34 4.18 0.89
N HIS A 161 -4.96 3.00 0.80
CA HIS A 161 -5.33 2.40 -0.49
C HIS A 161 -6.68 2.88 -1.02
N TYR A 162 -7.42 3.69 -0.27
CA TYR A 162 -8.58 4.41 -0.82
C TYR A 162 -8.16 5.62 -1.68
N PHE A 163 -6.93 6.13 -1.48
CA PHE A 163 -6.44 7.38 -2.09
C PHE A 163 -7.28 8.62 -1.75
N ASP A 164 -8.00 8.58 -0.63
CA ASP A 164 -8.72 9.71 -0.04
C ASP A 164 -7.78 10.43 0.93
N LEU A 165 -7.08 11.46 0.44
CA LEU A 165 -6.07 12.16 1.23
C LEU A 165 -6.64 12.90 2.44
N GLU A 166 -7.91 13.33 2.41
CA GLU A 166 -8.56 13.99 3.54
C GLU A 166 -8.81 13.00 4.67
N LYS A 167 -9.34 11.82 4.35
CA LYS A 167 -9.54 10.74 5.32
C LYS A 167 -8.23 10.20 5.88
N ILE A 168 -7.20 10.08 5.05
CA ILE A 168 -5.84 9.70 5.49
C ILE A 168 -5.29 10.74 6.45
N GLU A 169 -5.41 12.02 6.13
CA GLU A 169 -4.97 13.14 6.96
C GLU A 169 -5.66 13.13 8.33
N GLU A 170 -6.99 13.01 8.36
CA GLU A 170 -7.77 12.97 9.60
C GLU A 170 -7.31 11.84 10.55
N GLN A 171 -7.18 10.62 10.02
CA GLN A 171 -6.73 9.47 10.80
C GLN A 171 -5.27 9.60 11.24
N THR A 172 -4.42 10.11 10.36
CA THR A 172 -2.99 10.33 10.65
C THR A 172 -2.82 11.33 11.78
N GLN A 173 -3.52 12.47 11.75
CA GLN A 173 -3.41 13.49 12.80
C GLN A 173 -3.87 12.97 14.16
N LYS A 174 -4.97 12.20 14.21
CA LYS A 174 -5.45 11.56 15.45
C LYS A 174 -4.39 10.67 16.09
N LEU A 175 -3.74 9.82 15.28
CA LEU A 175 -2.69 8.92 15.76
C LEU A 175 -1.40 9.66 16.12
N LEU A 176 -1.04 10.71 15.37
CA LEU A 176 0.14 11.50 15.62
C LEU A 176 0.04 12.23 16.97
N VAL A 177 -1.12 12.84 17.27
CA VAL A 177 -1.40 13.46 18.58
C VAL A 177 -1.26 12.42 19.70
N SER A 178 -1.99 11.30 19.61
CA SER A 178 -1.99 10.25 20.64
C SER A 178 -0.58 9.70 20.92
N THR A 179 0.18 9.41 19.87
CA THR A 179 1.53 8.84 20.00
C THR A 179 2.55 9.87 20.50
N LYS A 180 2.42 11.14 20.09
CA LYS A 180 3.26 12.23 20.59
C LYS A 180 3.05 12.46 22.08
N GLU A 181 1.80 12.55 22.53
CA GLU A 181 1.47 12.72 23.95
C GLU A 181 2.02 11.57 24.81
N LYS A 182 1.86 10.33 24.33
CA LYS A 182 2.38 9.15 25.05
C LYS A 182 3.91 9.17 25.13
N ARG A 183 4.59 9.52 24.03
CA ARG A 183 6.05 9.69 24.01
C ARG A 183 6.50 10.77 24.99
N ASP A 184 5.84 11.92 25.01
CA ASP A 184 6.23 13.05 25.86
C ASP A 184 6.03 12.74 27.35
N ALA A 185 4.97 12.00 27.69
CA ALA A 185 4.77 11.49 29.05
C ALA A 185 5.90 10.55 29.50
N LEU A 186 6.44 9.72 28.61
CA LEU A 186 7.59 8.85 28.91
C LEU A 186 8.90 9.62 29.02
N LEU A 187 9.07 10.72 28.27
CA LEU A 187 10.25 11.58 28.37
C LEU A 187 10.31 12.32 29.71
N LYS A 188 9.16 12.77 30.25
CA LYS A 188 9.09 13.47 31.55
C LYS A 188 9.31 12.57 32.77
N LYS A 189 9.18 11.25 32.61
CA LYS A 189 9.38 10.26 33.68
C LYS A 189 10.84 9.81 33.83
N ASN A 190 11.70 10.13 32.85
CA ASN A 190 13.14 9.85 32.87
C ASN A 190 13.91 11.13 33.22
#